data_AF-A0ABD5VUX0-F1
#
_entry.id   AF-A0ABD5VUX0-F1
#
_cell.length_a   1.000
_cell.length_b   1.000
_cell.length_c   1.000
_cell.angle_alpha   90.00
_cell.angle_beta   90.00
_cell.angle_gamma   90.00
#
_symmetry.space_group_name_H-M   'P 1'
#
loop_
_entity.id
_entity.type
_entity.pdbx_description
1 polymer ?
#
loop_
_entity_poly.entity_id
_entity_poly.type
_entity_poly.pdbx_seq_one_letter_code
_entity_poly.pdbx_strand_id
1 'polypeptide(L)'
;MSDESGGAQTDLAAAIEQNPEAVAEFMEHLDAVNELLDVLSLGESALSDEMVRELSATGSTLAESADGLATDETVALAEMVGENGDELQEALETLLVLQRSGTLDELAEIAAVGSLATAALDDEMVTSLAGTGASLGEVAQTAADDDVRDGIETVLEGLGDAEHAPPEQVGPVGLVRGLRDPEVQYGLGYLLALASAIGREHVDEDPN
;
A
#
# COMPACT_ATOMS: atom_id res chain seq x y z
N MET A 1 -66.26 58.34 -31.02
CA MET A 1 -65.26 57.60 -30.23
C MET A 1 -65.02 58.25 -28.86
N SER A 2 -66.02 58.93 -28.28
CA SER A 2 -65.84 59.68 -27.01
C SER A 2 -66.65 59.12 -25.84
N ASP A 3 -67.59 58.19 -26.08
CA ASP A 3 -68.49 57.65 -25.04
C ASP A 3 -67.93 56.42 -24.30
N GLU A 4 -67.03 55.62 -24.89
CA GLU A 4 -66.44 54.45 -24.23
C GLU A 4 -65.42 54.82 -23.13
N SER A 5 -64.69 55.93 -23.28
CA SER A 5 -63.74 56.38 -22.24
C SER A 5 -64.46 56.85 -20.97
N GLY A 6 -65.62 57.50 -21.09
CA GLY A 6 -66.40 57.96 -19.93
C GLY A 6 -66.94 56.81 -19.08
N GLY A 7 -67.38 55.72 -19.72
CA GLY A 7 -67.88 54.52 -19.04
C GLY A 7 -66.80 53.78 -18.23
N ALA A 8 -65.61 53.60 -18.80
CA ALA A 8 -64.49 52.96 -18.11
C ALA A 8 -64.00 53.77 -16.90
N GLN A 9 -64.05 55.10 -16.99
CA GLN A 9 -63.68 56.00 -15.89
C GLN A 9 -64.71 55.95 -14.75
N THR A 10 -66.00 55.84 -15.08
CA THR A 10 -67.06 55.68 -14.07
C THR A 10 -67.03 54.30 -13.39
N ASP A 11 -66.72 53.23 -14.13
CA ASP A 11 -66.62 51.88 -13.56
C ASP A 11 -65.39 51.75 -12.64
N LEU A 12 -64.26 52.36 -13.02
CA LEU A 12 -63.07 52.44 -12.17
C LEU A 12 -63.33 53.25 -10.90
N ALA A 13 -64.02 54.39 -11.00
CA ALA A 13 -64.39 55.20 -9.83
C ALA A 13 -65.28 54.41 -8.86
N ALA A 14 -66.26 53.67 -9.38
CA ALA A 14 -67.11 52.81 -8.56
C ALA A 14 -66.30 51.68 -7.89
N ALA A 15 -65.34 51.07 -8.59
CA ALA A 15 -64.48 50.02 -8.03
C ALA A 15 -63.55 50.53 -6.92
N ILE A 16 -63.03 51.75 -7.06
CA ILE A 16 -62.21 52.44 -6.04
C ILE A 16 -63.05 52.75 -4.79
N GLU A 17 -64.28 53.22 -4.96
CA GLU A 17 -65.20 53.52 -3.85
C GLU A 17 -65.56 52.27 -3.04
N GLN A 18 -65.56 51.10 -3.67
CA GLN A 18 -65.83 49.82 -3.03
C GLN A 18 -64.64 49.27 -2.23
N ASN A 19 -63.41 49.63 -2.57
CA ASN A 19 -62.18 49.11 -1.92
C ASN A 19 -61.09 50.18 -1.80
N PRO A 20 -61.32 51.26 -1.03
CA PRO A 20 -60.37 52.36 -0.91
C PRO A 20 -59.06 51.96 -0.23
N GLU A 21 -59.08 51.01 0.73
CA GLU A 21 -57.86 50.56 1.40
C GLU A 21 -56.91 49.81 0.47
N ALA A 22 -57.44 48.94 -0.40
CA ALA A 22 -56.63 48.18 -1.35
C ALA A 22 -55.98 49.09 -2.40
N VAL A 23 -56.65 50.18 -2.78
CA VAL A 23 -56.10 51.18 -3.71
C VAL A 23 -55.01 52.00 -3.01
N ALA A 24 -55.20 52.38 -1.75
CA ALA A 24 -54.18 53.09 -0.98
C ALA A 24 -52.91 52.25 -0.78
N GLU A 25 -53.08 50.97 -0.43
CA GLU A 25 -51.97 50.01 -0.30
C GLU A 25 -51.24 49.81 -1.63
N PHE A 26 -51.95 49.73 -2.76
CA PHE A 26 -51.33 49.66 -4.08
C PHE A 26 -50.53 50.92 -4.44
N MET A 27 -51.03 52.11 -4.08
CA MET A 27 -50.29 53.35 -4.30
C MET A 27 -49.03 53.44 -3.44
N GLU A 28 -49.06 52.97 -2.20
CA GLU A 28 -47.88 52.88 -1.32
C GLU A 28 -46.84 51.91 -1.88
N HIS A 29 -47.27 50.77 -2.41
CA HIS A 29 -46.37 49.85 -3.12
C HIS A 29 -45.77 50.48 -4.39
N LEU A 30 -46.54 51.25 -5.14
CA LEU A 30 -46.01 51.96 -6.32
C LEU A 30 -45.01 53.06 -5.94
N ASP A 31 -45.22 53.75 -4.82
CA ASP A 31 -44.27 54.76 -4.33
C ASP A 31 -42.95 54.11 -3.91
N ALA A 32 -43.01 52.99 -3.18
CA ALA A 32 -41.83 52.20 -2.81
C ALA A 32 -41.07 51.65 -4.04
N VAL A 33 -41.78 51.26 -5.10
CA VAL A 33 -41.15 50.85 -6.37
C VAL A 33 -40.48 52.05 -7.05
N ASN A 34 -41.11 53.23 -7.08
CA ASN A 34 -40.48 54.42 -7.65
C ASN A 34 -39.23 54.84 -6.86
N GLU A 35 -39.26 54.78 -5.53
CA GLU A 35 -38.08 55.04 -4.70
C GLU A 35 -36.95 54.03 -5.00
N LEU A 36 -37.28 52.75 -5.17
CA LEU A 36 -36.29 51.74 -5.58
C LEU A 36 -35.70 52.05 -6.96
N LEU A 37 -36.54 52.47 -7.92
CA LEU A 37 -36.07 52.84 -9.26
C LEU A 37 -35.16 54.08 -9.22
N ASP A 38 -35.45 55.06 -8.36
CA ASP A 38 -34.60 56.22 -8.16
C ASP A 38 -33.24 55.84 -7.55
N VAL A 39 -33.23 54.94 -6.56
CA VAL A 39 -31.99 54.39 -5.98
C VAL A 39 -31.19 53.58 -7.00
N LEU A 40 -31.85 52.76 -7.82
CA LEU A 40 -31.19 52.01 -8.89
C LEU A 40 -30.61 52.93 -9.96
N SER A 41 -31.35 53.98 -10.35
CA SER A 41 -30.87 55.00 -11.29
C SER A 41 -29.68 55.78 -10.73
N LEU A 42 -29.70 56.07 -9.42
CA LEU A 42 -28.58 56.69 -8.71
C LEU A 42 -27.37 55.75 -8.65
N GLY A 43 -27.59 54.46 -8.40
CA GLY A 43 -26.57 53.41 -8.42
C GLY A 43 -25.95 53.20 -9.80
N GLU A 44 -26.75 53.19 -10.86
CA GLU A 44 -26.31 53.11 -12.25
C GLU A 44 -25.48 54.34 -12.65
N SER A 45 -25.90 55.53 -12.21
CA SER A 45 -25.14 56.77 -12.42
C SER A 45 -23.85 56.84 -11.59
N ALA A 46 -23.82 56.17 -10.44
CA ALA A 46 -22.65 56.08 -9.58
C ALA A 46 -21.65 54.99 -10.02
N LEU A 47 -22.08 54.05 -10.86
CA LEU A 47 -21.19 53.06 -11.48
C LEU A 47 -20.26 53.75 -12.48
N SER A 48 -19.05 54.05 -12.04
CA SER A 48 -17.97 54.52 -12.92
C SER A 48 -17.59 53.45 -13.96
N ASP A 49 -17.12 53.90 -15.13
CA ASP A 49 -16.55 53.05 -16.18
C ASP A 49 -15.46 52.09 -15.67
N GLU A 50 -14.72 52.48 -14.63
CA GLU A 50 -13.69 51.64 -14.03
C GLU A 50 -14.29 50.44 -13.28
N MET A 51 -15.33 50.68 -12.46
CA MET A 51 -16.04 49.61 -11.77
C MET A 51 -16.72 48.64 -12.75
N VAL A 52 -17.23 49.14 -13.88
CA VAL A 52 -17.81 48.29 -14.94
C VAL A 52 -16.73 47.41 -15.58
N ARG A 53 -15.53 47.95 -15.82
CA ARG A 53 -14.40 47.16 -16.35
C ARG A 53 -13.92 46.11 -15.36
N GLU A 54 -13.77 46.46 -14.08
CA GLU A 54 -13.32 45.54 -13.04
C GLU A 54 -14.32 44.41 -12.81
N LEU A 55 -15.62 44.72 -12.79
CA LEU A 55 -16.68 43.72 -12.72
C LEU A 55 -16.67 42.81 -13.95
N SER A 56 -16.46 43.38 -15.15
CA SER A 56 -16.36 42.59 -16.38
C SER A 56 -15.12 41.68 -16.40
N ALA A 57 -13.98 42.17 -15.91
CA ALA A 57 -12.75 41.40 -15.78
C ALA A 57 -12.91 40.26 -14.75
N THR A 58 -13.55 40.55 -13.62
CA THR A 58 -13.88 39.56 -12.58
C THR A 58 -14.87 38.53 -13.12
N GLY A 59 -15.91 38.98 -13.82
CA GLY A 59 -16.89 38.11 -14.47
C GLY A 59 -16.27 37.21 -15.53
N SER A 60 -15.36 37.73 -16.35
CA SER A 60 -14.60 36.94 -17.32
C SER A 60 -13.70 35.92 -16.65
N THR A 61 -12.97 36.32 -15.61
CA THR A 61 -12.10 35.42 -14.83
C THR A 61 -12.90 34.30 -14.17
N LEU A 62 -14.08 34.63 -13.63
CA LEU A 62 -14.98 33.68 -13.02
C LEU A 62 -15.59 32.74 -14.05
N ALA A 63 -16.04 33.26 -15.20
CA ALA A 63 -16.58 32.46 -16.29
C ALA A 63 -15.53 31.49 -16.86
N GLU A 64 -14.29 31.94 -17.03
CA GLU A 64 -13.19 31.11 -17.49
C GLU A 64 -12.78 30.07 -16.44
N SER A 65 -12.82 30.42 -15.15
CA SER A 65 -12.62 29.46 -14.06
C SER A 65 -13.76 28.44 -13.96
N ALA A 66 -15.00 28.87 -14.22
CA ALA A 66 -16.17 28.00 -14.23
C ALA A 66 -16.13 27.02 -15.41
N ASP A 67 -15.72 27.47 -16.59
CA ASP A 67 -15.50 26.60 -17.76
C ASP A 67 -14.39 25.56 -17.48
N GLY A 68 -13.31 25.99 -16.82
CA GLY A 68 -12.23 25.10 -16.38
C GLY A 68 -12.62 24.07 -15.31
N LEU A 69 -13.70 24.28 -14.57
CA LEU A 69 -14.26 23.34 -13.58
C LEU A 69 -15.46 22.55 -14.11
N ALA A 70 -16.11 23.02 -15.16
CA ALA A 70 -17.27 22.38 -15.79
C ALA A 70 -16.86 21.42 -16.92
N THR A 71 -15.63 20.91 -16.89
CA THR A 71 -15.20 19.89 -17.85
C THR A 71 -15.92 18.57 -17.60
N ASP A 72 -16.10 17.78 -18.66
CA ASP A 72 -16.75 16.47 -18.57
C ASP A 72 -16.04 15.55 -17.55
N GLU A 73 -14.71 15.63 -17.43
CA GLU A 73 -13.94 14.87 -16.45
C GLU A 73 -14.25 15.29 -15.00
N THR A 74 -14.42 16.58 -14.75
CA THR A 74 -14.69 17.11 -13.41
C THR A 74 -16.12 16.79 -13.00
N VAL A 75 -17.06 16.84 -13.93
CA VAL A 75 -18.45 16.38 -13.73
C VAL A 75 -18.49 14.88 -13.45
N ALA A 76 -17.78 14.07 -14.24
CA ALA A 76 -17.72 12.62 -14.02
C ALA A 76 -17.05 12.26 -12.69
N LEU A 77 -15.99 12.97 -12.29
CA LEU A 77 -15.36 12.80 -10.99
C LEU A 77 -16.32 13.19 -9.86
N ALA A 78 -17.06 14.30 -10.01
CA ALA A 78 -18.04 14.73 -9.02
C ALA A 78 -19.22 13.76 -8.90
N GLU A 79 -19.69 13.18 -10.02
CA GLU A 79 -20.67 12.08 -10.01
C GLU A 79 -20.11 10.87 -9.27
N MET A 80 -18.91 10.38 -9.60
CA MET A 80 -18.32 9.24 -8.91
C MET A 80 -18.11 9.50 -7.40
N VAL A 81 -17.65 10.69 -7.01
CA VAL A 81 -17.49 11.06 -5.60
C VAL A 81 -18.85 11.16 -4.89
N GLY A 82 -19.86 11.71 -5.56
CA GLY A 82 -21.22 11.82 -5.01
C GLY A 82 -21.91 10.46 -4.88
N GLU A 83 -21.79 9.60 -5.89
CA GLU A 83 -22.34 8.24 -5.90
C GLU A 83 -21.69 7.33 -4.84
N ASN A 84 -20.41 7.56 -4.51
CA ASN A 84 -19.67 6.80 -3.50
C ASN A 84 -19.49 7.58 -2.18
N GLY A 85 -20.29 8.61 -1.95
CA GLY A 85 -20.08 9.55 -0.84
C GLY A 85 -20.19 8.89 0.53
N ASP A 86 -21.15 7.99 0.70
CA ASP A 86 -21.36 7.26 1.95
C ASP A 86 -20.20 6.28 2.23
N GLU A 87 -19.77 5.52 1.22
CA GLU A 87 -18.63 4.60 1.34
C GLU A 87 -17.30 5.33 1.57
N LEU A 88 -17.08 6.47 0.88
CA LEU A 88 -15.91 7.31 1.10
C LEU A 88 -15.89 7.88 2.51
N GLN A 89 -17.05 8.31 3.03
CA GLN A 89 -17.17 8.78 4.40
C GLN A 89 -16.82 7.68 5.41
N GLU A 90 -17.35 6.47 5.23
CA GLU A 90 -17.04 5.32 6.10
C GLU A 90 -15.55 4.94 6.04
N ALA A 91 -14.95 4.96 4.84
CA ALA A 91 -13.53 4.73 4.66
C ALA A 91 -12.67 5.80 5.37
N LEU A 92 -13.04 7.08 5.24
CA LEU A 92 -12.36 8.18 5.93
C LEU A 92 -12.52 8.10 7.45
N GLU A 93 -13.70 7.72 7.95
CA GLU A 93 -13.94 7.53 9.38
C GLU A 93 -13.10 6.36 9.92
N THR A 94 -12.99 5.28 9.16
CA THR A 94 -12.09 4.16 9.46
C THR A 94 -10.64 4.62 9.51
N LEU A 95 -10.17 5.38 8.53
CA LEU A 95 -8.82 5.94 8.53
C LEU A 95 -8.57 6.87 9.71
N LEU A 96 -9.55 7.70 10.09
CA LEU A 96 -9.45 8.56 11.26
C LEU A 96 -9.38 7.76 12.56
N VAL A 97 -10.15 6.67 12.68
CA VAL A 97 -10.06 5.75 13.81
C VAL A 97 -8.66 5.14 13.89
N LEU A 98 -8.12 4.65 12.77
CA LEU A 98 -6.78 4.05 12.70
C LEU A 98 -5.66 5.07 12.99
N GLN A 99 -5.81 6.32 12.56
CA GLN A 99 -4.86 7.39 12.87
C GLN A 99 -4.91 7.74 14.35
N ARG A 100 -6.11 7.80 14.93
CA ARG A 100 -6.32 8.18 16.33
C ARG A 100 -5.91 7.08 17.30
N SER A 101 -6.02 5.81 16.91
CA SER A 101 -5.49 4.68 17.67
C SER A 101 -3.98 4.51 17.55
N GLY A 102 -3.31 5.22 16.62
CA GLY A 102 -1.89 5.06 16.31
C GLY A 102 -1.57 3.85 15.43
N THR A 103 -2.59 3.10 14.99
CA THR A 103 -2.41 1.90 14.16
C THR A 103 -1.86 2.24 12.78
N LEU A 104 -2.18 3.41 12.22
CA LEU A 104 -1.56 3.87 10.98
C LEU A 104 -0.05 4.08 11.11
N ASP A 105 0.42 4.59 12.26
CA ASP A 105 1.85 4.77 12.54
C ASP A 105 2.55 3.41 12.71
N GLU A 106 1.91 2.45 13.39
CA GLU A 106 2.41 1.08 13.53
C GLU A 106 2.53 0.38 12.16
N LEU A 107 1.54 0.54 11.27
CA LEU A 107 1.58 -0.01 9.91
C LEU A 107 2.71 0.63 9.07
N ALA A 108 2.93 1.93 9.23
CA ALA A 108 4.04 2.63 8.57
C ALA A 108 5.40 2.14 9.09
N GLU A 109 5.53 1.89 10.40
CA GLU A 109 6.72 1.32 11.01
C GLU A 109 7.00 -0.11 10.51
N ILE A 110 5.97 -0.95 10.44
CA ILE A 110 6.08 -2.31 9.87
C ILE A 110 6.49 -2.26 8.40
N ALA A 111 5.91 -1.34 7.61
CA ALA A 111 6.29 -1.18 6.21
C ALA A 111 7.76 -0.72 6.07
N ALA A 112 8.24 0.15 6.95
CA ALA A 112 9.64 0.57 6.99
C ALA A 112 10.57 -0.60 7.38
N VAL A 113 10.21 -1.40 8.39
CA VAL A 113 10.96 -2.62 8.77
C VAL A 113 10.95 -3.64 7.64
N GLY A 114 9.82 -3.84 6.96
CA GLY A 114 9.70 -4.70 5.79
C GLY A 114 10.61 -4.22 4.66
N SER A 115 10.63 -2.93 4.37
CA SER A 115 11.54 -2.33 3.39
C SER A 115 13.01 -2.50 3.78
N LEU A 116 13.36 -2.40 5.07
CA LEU A 116 14.72 -2.66 5.57
C LEU A 116 15.08 -4.14 5.50
N ALA A 117 14.14 -5.05 5.73
CA ALA A 117 14.35 -6.49 5.57
C ALA A 117 14.52 -6.88 4.10
N THR A 118 13.73 -6.29 3.20
CA THR A 118 13.89 -6.46 1.75
C THR A 118 15.16 -5.82 1.24
N ALA A 119 15.54 -4.65 1.76
CA ALA A 119 16.83 -4.03 1.45
C ALA A 119 17.98 -4.89 2.00
N ALA A 120 17.94 -5.35 3.24
CA ALA A 120 18.98 -6.21 3.81
C ALA A 120 19.10 -7.59 3.13
N LEU A 121 18.07 -8.03 2.41
CA LEU A 121 18.17 -9.10 1.41
C LEU A 121 18.78 -8.55 0.11
N ASP A 122 19.91 -7.87 0.22
CA ASP A 122 20.67 -7.34 -0.91
C ASP A 122 21.17 -8.47 -1.82
N ASP A 123 21.49 -8.15 -3.08
CA ASP A 123 22.06 -9.09 -4.06
C ASP A 123 23.31 -9.83 -3.54
N GLU A 124 24.05 -9.20 -2.62
CA GLU A 124 25.20 -9.80 -1.94
C GLU A 124 24.78 -10.94 -1.00
N MET A 125 23.72 -10.75 -0.21
CA MET A 125 23.15 -11.80 0.65
C MET A 125 22.53 -12.93 -0.18
N VAL A 126 21.86 -12.59 -1.29
CA VAL A 126 21.34 -13.59 -2.25
C VAL A 126 22.49 -14.40 -2.85
N THR A 127 23.58 -13.76 -3.23
CA THR A 127 24.77 -14.42 -3.78
C THR A 127 25.45 -15.30 -2.72
N SER A 128 25.59 -14.80 -1.48
CA SER A 128 26.14 -15.57 -0.37
C SER A 128 25.27 -16.78 -0.03
N LEU A 129 23.95 -16.63 0.00
CA LEU A 129 23.00 -17.71 0.27
C LEU A 129 22.97 -18.73 -0.87
N ALA A 130 23.02 -18.27 -2.13
CA ALA A 130 23.16 -19.14 -3.29
C ALA A 130 24.50 -19.90 -3.27
N GLY A 131 25.59 -19.24 -2.87
CA GLY A 131 26.90 -19.86 -2.67
C GLY A 131 26.89 -20.92 -1.57
N THR A 132 26.31 -20.60 -0.40
CA THR A 132 26.15 -21.58 0.68
C THR A 132 25.21 -22.72 0.25
N GLY A 133 24.11 -22.43 -0.44
CA GLY A 133 23.19 -23.42 -0.98
C GLY A 133 23.84 -24.35 -2.01
N ALA A 134 24.70 -23.82 -2.88
CA ALA A 134 25.49 -24.62 -3.81
C ALA A 134 26.48 -25.53 -3.07
N SER A 135 27.24 -24.98 -2.11
CA SER A 135 28.18 -25.79 -1.31
C SER A 135 27.49 -26.88 -0.49
N LEU A 136 26.30 -26.60 0.07
CA LEU A 136 25.51 -27.57 0.80
C LEU A 136 24.91 -28.62 -0.14
N GLY A 137 24.51 -28.21 -1.34
CA GLY A 137 24.04 -29.11 -2.40
C GLY A 137 25.12 -30.06 -2.90
N GLU A 138 26.36 -29.60 -3.02
CA GLU A 138 27.52 -30.42 -3.34
C GLU A 138 27.79 -31.46 -2.26
N VAL A 139 27.81 -31.06 -0.98
CA VAL A 139 27.96 -32.00 0.15
C VAL A 139 26.81 -33.02 0.19
N ALA A 140 25.56 -32.56 -0.02
CA ALA A 140 24.40 -33.45 -0.06
C ALA A 140 24.48 -34.44 -1.22
N GLN A 141 24.97 -34.02 -2.39
CA GLN A 141 25.18 -34.90 -3.54
C GLN A 141 26.28 -35.93 -3.27
N THR A 142 27.39 -35.54 -2.64
CA THR A 142 28.44 -36.48 -2.22
C THR A 142 27.94 -37.46 -1.17
N ALA A 143 27.12 -37.02 -0.22
CA ALA A 143 26.53 -37.90 0.79
C ALA A 143 25.44 -38.84 0.21
N ALA A 144 24.84 -38.47 -0.92
CA ALA A 144 23.87 -39.29 -1.64
C ALA A 144 24.51 -40.29 -2.61
N ASP A 145 25.83 -40.23 -2.79
CA ASP A 145 26.59 -41.22 -3.56
C ASP A 145 26.50 -42.60 -2.88
N ASP A 146 26.25 -43.64 -3.67
CA ASP A 146 26.01 -44.99 -3.16
C ASP A 146 27.21 -45.52 -2.37
N ASP A 147 28.45 -45.26 -2.82
CA ASP A 147 29.67 -45.73 -2.14
C ASP A 147 29.88 -45.01 -0.79
N VAL A 148 29.55 -43.71 -0.71
CA VAL A 148 29.63 -42.92 0.53
C VAL A 148 28.54 -43.35 1.51
N ARG A 149 27.32 -43.53 1.02
CA ARG A 149 26.19 -44.01 1.82
C ARG A 149 26.48 -45.37 2.43
N ASP A 150 26.93 -46.33 1.64
CA ASP A 150 27.25 -47.68 2.09
C ASP A 150 28.40 -47.69 3.12
N GLY A 151 29.40 -46.82 2.93
CA GLY A 151 30.49 -46.64 3.89
C GLY A 151 30.01 -46.08 5.24
N ILE A 152 29.13 -45.08 5.22
CA ILE A 152 28.54 -44.50 6.45
C ILE A 152 27.63 -45.53 7.14
N GLU A 153 26.81 -46.26 6.39
CA GLU A 153 25.94 -47.33 6.91
C GLU A 153 26.78 -48.40 7.61
N THR A 154 27.88 -48.86 6.98
CA THR A 154 28.81 -49.83 7.56
C THR A 154 29.40 -49.36 8.90
N VAL A 155 29.80 -48.09 9.01
CA VAL A 155 30.37 -47.53 10.26
C VAL A 155 29.30 -47.42 11.34
N LEU A 156 28.09 -46.98 11.00
CA LEU A 156 26.99 -46.81 11.94
C LEU A 156 26.45 -48.17 12.44
N GLU A 157 26.36 -49.16 11.56
CA GLU A 157 26.02 -50.55 11.93
C GLU A 157 27.09 -51.13 12.87
N GLY A 158 28.37 -50.99 12.53
CA GLY A 158 29.47 -51.45 13.39
C GLY A 158 29.49 -50.75 14.76
N LEU A 159 29.17 -49.46 14.81
CA LEU A 159 29.02 -48.72 16.07
C LEU A 159 27.81 -49.21 16.87
N GLY A 160 26.68 -49.45 16.19
CA GLY A 160 25.48 -50.03 16.79
C GLY A 160 25.79 -51.38 17.43
N ASP A 161 26.42 -52.29 16.68
CA ASP A 161 26.80 -53.62 17.17
C ASP A 161 27.75 -53.55 18.37
N ALA A 162 28.69 -52.60 18.37
CA ALA A 162 29.62 -52.38 19.48
C ALA A 162 28.95 -51.85 20.76
N GLU A 163 27.90 -51.02 20.63
CA GLU A 163 27.16 -50.46 21.77
C GLU A 163 26.16 -51.46 22.39
N HIS A 164 25.65 -52.42 21.59
CA HIS A 164 24.66 -53.41 22.06
C HIS A 164 25.22 -54.43 23.08
N ALA A 165 26.54 -54.58 23.18
CA ALA A 165 27.18 -55.46 24.15
C ALA A 165 28.21 -54.68 25.01
N PRO A 166 28.15 -54.74 26.36
CA PRO A 166 29.11 -54.06 27.20
C PRO A 166 30.52 -54.59 26.90
N PRO A 167 31.52 -53.72 26.64
CA PRO A 167 32.84 -54.16 26.24
C PRO A 167 33.52 -54.94 27.37
N GLU A 168 33.97 -56.15 27.07
CA GLU A 168 34.77 -56.96 27.99
C GLU A 168 36.17 -56.35 28.14
N GLN A 169 36.65 -56.27 29.39
CA GLN A 169 38.02 -55.78 29.65
C GLN A 169 39.04 -56.79 29.11
N VAL A 170 39.70 -56.42 28.02
CA VAL A 170 40.76 -57.23 27.41
C VAL A 170 42.08 -57.06 28.17
N GLY A 171 42.65 -58.19 28.64
CA GLY A 171 44.00 -58.22 29.20
C GLY A 171 45.09 -58.09 28.13
N PRO A 172 46.37 -57.93 28.50
CA PRO A 172 47.47 -57.72 27.56
C PRO A 172 47.66 -58.85 26.54
N VAL A 173 47.37 -60.09 26.92
CA VAL A 173 47.36 -61.25 25.99
C VAL A 173 46.16 -61.21 25.04
N GLY A 174 45.00 -60.76 25.54
CA GLY A 174 43.79 -60.57 24.75
C GLY A 174 43.96 -59.52 23.66
N LEU A 175 44.66 -58.42 23.96
CA LEU A 175 45.05 -57.38 22.99
C LEU A 175 45.89 -57.93 21.83
N VAL A 176 46.97 -58.67 22.14
CA VAL A 176 47.84 -59.25 21.11
C VAL A 176 47.11 -60.31 20.29
N ARG A 177 46.18 -61.05 20.92
CA ARG A 177 45.33 -62.02 20.22
C ARG A 177 44.31 -61.30 19.31
N GLY A 178 43.69 -60.23 19.78
CA GLY A 178 42.75 -59.41 19.00
C GLY A 178 43.39 -58.77 17.78
N LEU A 179 44.65 -58.30 17.87
CA LEU A 179 45.39 -57.82 16.70
C LEU A 179 45.67 -58.90 15.63
N ARG A 180 45.56 -60.18 16.00
CA ARG A 180 45.67 -61.31 15.08
C ARG A 180 44.32 -61.84 14.59
N ASP A 181 43.23 -61.26 15.07
CA ASP A 181 41.89 -61.62 14.64
C ASP A 181 41.63 -61.12 13.21
N PRO A 182 41.12 -61.96 12.30
CA PRO A 182 40.88 -61.57 10.91
C PRO A 182 39.88 -60.42 10.77
N GLU A 183 38.89 -60.29 11.65
CA GLU A 183 37.88 -59.22 11.61
C GLU A 183 38.50 -57.89 12.04
N VAL A 184 39.33 -57.92 13.09
CA VAL A 184 40.09 -56.74 13.54
C VAL A 184 41.11 -56.29 12.48
N GLN A 185 41.77 -57.23 11.81
CA GLN A 185 42.70 -56.90 10.72
C GLN A 185 42.00 -56.26 9.53
N TYR A 186 40.81 -56.72 9.18
CA TYR A 186 40.00 -56.11 8.12
C TYR A 186 39.63 -54.66 8.47
N GLY A 187 39.13 -54.42 9.69
CA GLY A 187 38.80 -53.06 10.16
C GLY A 187 40.02 -52.14 10.18
N LEU A 188 41.17 -52.62 10.67
CA LEU A 188 42.43 -51.86 10.64
C LEU A 188 42.90 -51.57 9.20
N GLY A 189 42.72 -52.52 8.28
CA GLY A 189 43.01 -52.33 6.86
C GLY A 189 42.14 -51.23 6.24
N TYR A 190 40.85 -51.21 6.56
CA TYR A 190 39.92 -50.17 6.12
C TYR A 190 40.33 -48.78 6.62
N LEU A 191 40.68 -48.64 7.91
CA LEU A 191 41.14 -47.38 8.49
C LEU A 191 42.43 -46.86 7.85
N LEU A 192 43.38 -47.76 7.55
CA LEU A 192 44.61 -47.40 6.85
C LEU A 192 44.35 -46.99 5.40
N ALA A 193 43.39 -47.64 4.72
CA ALA A 193 42.99 -47.26 3.37
C ALA A 193 42.33 -45.87 3.33
N LEU A 194 41.45 -45.59 4.28
CA LEU A 194 40.82 -44.27 4.46
C LEU A 194 41.86 -43.18 4.76
N ALA A 195 42.76 -43.43 5.72
CA ALA A 195 43.85 -42.51 6.04
C ALA A 195 44.76 -42.27 4.82
N SER A 196 45.04 -43.32 4.03
CA SER A 196 45.82 -43.19 2.80
C SER A 196 45.08 -42.41 1.71
N ALA A 197 43.75 -42.47 1.64
CA ALA A 197 42.97 -41.70 0.66
C ALA A 197 42.99 -40.21 1.01
N ILE A 198 42.73 -39.85 2.27
CA ILE A 198 42.79 -38.48 2.79
C ILE A 198 44.18 -37.87 2.56
N GLY A 199 45.22 -38.65 2.84
CA GLY A 199 46.61 -38.21 2.65
C GLY A 199 46.99 -37.95 1.18
N ARG A 200 46.34 -38.61 0.21
CA ARG A 200 46.60 -38.33 -1.22
C ARG A 200 45.98 -37.01 -1.65
N GLU A 201 44.76 -36.73 -1.21
CA GLU A 201 44.04 -35.49 -1.54
C GLU A 201 44.79 -34.24 -1.06
N HIS A 202 45.39 -34.29 0.13
CA HIS A 202 46.19 -33.18 0.67
C HIS A 202 47.60 -33.06 0.07
N VAL A 203 48.13 -34.10 -0.56
CA VAL A 203 49.46 -34.08 -1.21
C VAL A 203 49.36 -33.58 -2.66
N ASP A 204 48.20 -33.74 -3.30
CA ASP A 204 47.94 -33.27 -4.66
C ASP A 204 47.60 -31.76 -4.72
N GLU A 205 47.26 -31.12 -3.60
CA GLU A 205 47.01 -29.66 -3.49
C GLU A 205 48.28 -28.81 -3.31
N ASP A 206 49.45 -29.42 -3.12
CA ASP A 206 50.76 -28.72 -3.05
C ASP A 206 51.68 -29.11 -4.23
N PRO A 207 51.50 -28.54 -5.44
CA PRO A 207 52.59 -28.40 -6.38
C PRO A 207 53.38 -27.13 -6.02
N ASN A 208 54.63 -27.32 -5.63
CA ASN A 208 55.64 -26.26 -5.56
C ASN A 208 55.69 -25.43 -6.86
#